data_AF-A0A7S0GKC9-F1
#
_entry.id   AF-A0A7S0GKC9-F1
#
_cell.length_a   1.000
_cell.length_b   1.000
_cell.length_c   1.000
_cell.angle_alpha   90.00
_cell.angle_beta   90.00
_cell.angle_gamma   90.00
#
_symmetry.space_group_name_H-M   'P 1'
#
loop_
_entity.id
_entity.type
_entity.pdbx_description
1 polymer ?
#
loop_
_entity_poly.entity_id
_entity_poly.type
_entity_poly.pdbx_seq_one_letter_code
_entity_poly.pdbx_strand_id
1 'polypeptide(L)'
;RTFALNLSDLSASYKKLMSDFHPDRHVLKSAEVREKMSKVASDVTEAYTIISHPHSRAMHLLTIISGDSVNERDTGALVGNEFLMSIMEIREVIDDASSDEQLKVLRKENSARTQRTCDDLAVAYENDCLDDAKICTAQLQYWNRIEVSILEKITSTD
;
A
#
# COMPACT_ATOMS: atom_id res chain seq x y z
N ARG A 1 3.14 -2.07 18.23
CA ARG A 1 3.70 -1.68 16.91
C ARG A 1 2.56 -0.98 16.16
N THR A 2 2.70 0.26 15.73
CA THR A 2 1.56 1.07 15.24
C THR A 2 1.49 1.08 13.71
N PHE A 3 0.28 1.02 13.17
CA PHE A 3 0.06 1.23 11.73
C PHE A 3 -0.11 2.70 11.35
N ALA A 4 -0.62 3.52 12.28
CA ALA A 4 -0.73 4.96 12.10
C ALA A 4 0.65 5.56 11.82
N LEU A 5 0.73 6.34 10.73
CA LEU A 5 1.97 6.94 10.25
C LEU A 5 1.72 8.32 9.68
N ASN A 6 2.53 9.29 10.08
CA ASN A 6 2.58 10.59 9.43
C ASN A 6 3.47 10.52 8.17
N LEU A 7 2.83 10.60 7.00
CA LEU A 7 3.55 10.54 5.71
C LEU A 7 4.51 11.73 5.51
N SER A 8 4.25 12.89 6.14
CA SER A 8 5.14 14.04 6.04
C SER A 8 6.46 13.80 6.79
N ASP A 9 6.41 13.21 7.98
CA ASP A 9 7.59 12.83 8.75
C ASP A 9 8.38 11.71 8.07
N LEU A 10 7.67 10.74 7.46
CA LEU A 10 8.30 9.70 6.64
C LEU A 10 9.06 10.31 5.46
N SER A 11 8.42 11.23 4.72
CA SER A 11 9.04 11.91 3.58
C SER A 11 10.25 12.76 3.99
N ALA A 12 10.16 13.46 5.12
CA ALA A 12 11.28 14.23 5.67
C ALA A 12 12.46 13.33 6.04
N SER A 13 12.18 12.18 6.67
CA SER A 13 13.20 11.18 7.03
C SER A 13 13.86 10.57 5.81
N TYR A 14 13.08 10.22 4.79
CA TYR A 14 13.58 9.73 3.51
C TYR A 14 14.51 10.75 2.84
N LYS A 15 14.07 12.01 2.73
CA LYS A 15 14.89 13.09 2.13
C LYS A 15 16.20 13.29 2.87
N LYS A 16 16.19 13.23 4.21
CA LYS A 16 17.39 13.34 5.03
C LYS A 16 18.37 12.19 4.73
N LEU A 17 17.90 10.95 4.78
CA LEU A 17 18.71 9.77 4.51
C LEU A 17 19.27 9.78 3.08
N MET A 18 18.44 10.09 2.08
CA MET A 18 18.90 10.22 0.70
C MET A 18 19.91 11.35 0.57
N SER A 19 19.75 12.46 1.29
CA SER A 19 20.76 13.52 1.31
C SER A 19 22.11 13.01 1.83
N ASP A 20 22.17 12.08 2.77
CA ASP A 20 23.45 11.59 3.32
C ASP A 20 24.10 10.50 2.44
N PHE A 21 23.27 9.64 1.85
CA PHE A 21 23.71 8.41 1.17
C PHE A 21 23.61 8.45 -0.36
N HIS A 22 23.12 9.53 -0.98
CA HIS A 22 22.99 9.59 -2.43
C HIS A 22 24.34 9.31 -3.13
N PRO A 23 24.38 8.45 -4.16
CA PRO A 23 25.62 8.10 -4.86
C PRO A 23 26.36 9.34 -5.40
N ASP A 24 25.62 10.36 -5.85
CA ASP A 24 26.19 11.63 -6.34
C ASP A 24 27.10 12.35 -5.33
N ARG A 25 26.87 12.18 -4.03
CA ARG A 25 27.73 12.80 -3.00
C ARG A 25 29.05 12.09 -2.79
N HIS A 26 29.15 10.85 -3.27
CA HIS A 26 30.29 9.98 -3.05
C HIS A 26 31.02 9.63 -4.35
N VAL A 27 30.73 10.33 -5.47
CA VAL A 27 31.35 10.09 -6.79
C VAL A 27 32.89 10.15 -6.74
N LEU A 28 33.46 11.02 -5.89
CA LEU A 28 34.91 11.16 -5.70
C LEU A 28 35.53 10.18 -4.69
N LYS A 29 34.74 9.27 -4.10
CA LYS A 29 35.20 8.27 -3.12
C LYS A 29 35.67 6.99 -3.82
N SER A 30 36.28 6.09 -3.06
CA SER A 30 36.70 4.78 -3.56
C SER A 30 35.51 3.98 -4.11
N ALA A 31 35.78 3.05 -5.03
CA ALA A 31 34.75 2.20 -5.63
C ALA A 31 33.93 1.43 -4.58
N GLU A 32 34.61 0.88 -3.56
CA GLU A 32 33.97 0.18 -2.44
C GLU A 32 33.01 1.08 -1.66
N VAL A 33 33.41 2.33 -1.38
CA VAL A 33 32.52 3.29 -0.70
C VAL A 33 31.32 3.63 -1.58
N ARG A 34 31.52 3.85 -2.89
CA ARG A 34 30.40 4.14 -3.81
C ARG A 34 29.40 2.99 -3.88
N GLU A 35 29.87 1.76 -3.97
CA GLU A 35 29.02 0.57 -3.98
C GLU A 35 28.22 0.45 -2.68
N LYS A 36 28.88 0.63 -1.53
CA LYS A 36 28.22 0.61 -0.22
C LYS A 36 27.14 1.70 -0.10
N MET A 37 27.43 2.92 -0.52
CA MET A 37 26.46 4.03 -0.48
C MET A 37 25.28 3.79 -1.43
N SER A 38 25.55 3.26 -2.63
CA SER A 38 24.52 2.87 -3.60
C SER A 38 23.57 1.83 -3.01
N LYS A 39 24.11 0.80 -2.35
CA LYS A 39 23.32 -0.22 -1.66
C LYS A 39 22.43 0.39 -0.57
N VAL A 40 23.00 1.23 0.30
CA VAL A 40 22.23 1.90 1.37
C VAL A 40 21.13 2.79 0.79
N ALA A 41 21.40 3.54 -0.27
CA ALA A 41 20.38 4.36 -0.93
C ALA A 41 19.24 3.52 -1.53
N SER A 42 19.56 2.36 -2.09
CA SER A 42 18.58 1.38 -2.57
C SER A 42 17.72 0.87 -1.42
N ASP A 43 18.34 0.42 -0.32
CA ASP A 43 17.65 -0.11 0.86
C ASP A 43 16.70 0.94 1.47
N VAL A 44 17.14 2.21 1.55
CA VAL A 44 16.33 3.34 2.03
C VAL A 44 15.12 3.60 1.12
N THR A 45 15.31 3.50 -0.20
CA THR A 45 14.24 3.69 -1.18
C THR A 45 13.21 2.57 -1.13
N GLU A 46 13.66 1.33 -0.98
CA GLU A 46 12.80 0.17 -0.79
C GLU A 46 11.99 0.30 0.50
N ALA A 47 12.64 0.60 1.63
CA ALA A 47 11.96 0.80 2.90
C ALA A 47 10.91 1.92 2.83
N TYR A 48 11.25 3.06 2.21
CA TYR A 48 10.30 4.15 2.00
C TYR A 48 9.09 3.70 1.20
N THR A 49 9.32 2.97 0.10
CA THR A 49 8.26 2.46 -0.79
C THR A 49 7.33 1.49 -0.04
N ILE A 50 7.87 0.60 0.79
CA ILE A 50 7.08 -0.35 1.58
C ILE A 50 6.25 0.41 2.63
N ILE A 51 6.85 1.35 3.35
CA ILE A 51 6.21 2.02 4.50
C ILE A 51 5.21 3.10 4.04
N SER A 52 5.42 3.73 2.89
CA SER A 52 4.55 4.79 2.38
C SER A 52 3.19 4.28 1.92
N HIS A 53 3.12 3.03 1.44
CA HIS A 53 1.90 2.43 0.92
C HIS A 53 1.16 1.66 2.02
N PRO A 54 -0.11 1.99 2.32
CA PRO A 54 -0.87 1.35 3.40
C PRO A 54 -0.87 -0.18 3.36
N HIS A 55 -1.15 -0.77 2.19
CA HIS A 55 -1.17 -2.23 2.03
C HIS A 55 0.20 -2.87 2.29
N SER A 56 1.26 -2.35 1.65
CA SER A 56 2.62 -2.88 1.83
C SER A 56 3.12 -2.70 3.27
N ARG A 57 2.78 -1.58 3.92
CA ARG A 57 3.05 -1.34 5.34
C ARG A 57 2.32 -2.34 6.22
N ALA A 58 1.04 -2.59 5.96
CA ALA A 58 0.23 -3.54 6.71
C ALA A 58 0.82 -4.96 6.62
N MET A 59 1.12 -5.40 5.41
CA MET A 59 1.78 -6.67 5.13
C MET A 59 3.12 -6.81 5.86
N HIS A 60 3.95 -5.77 5.79
CA HIS A 60 5.25 -5.75 6.45
C HIS A 60 5.12 -5.86 7.98
N LEU A 61 4.19 -5.12 8.58
CA LEU A 61 3.94 -5.18 10.02
C LEU A 61 3.45 -6.56 10.47
N LEU A 62 2.55 -7.20 9.71
CA LEU A 62 2.12 -8.58 9.99
C LEU A 62 3.32 -9.53 9.96
N THR A 63 4.14 -9.50 8.92
CA THR A 63 5.34 -10.36 8.82
C THR A 63 6.26 -10.20 10.04
N ILE A 64 6.48 -8.99 10.54
CA ILE A 64 7.32 -8.75 11.73
C ILE A 64 6.64 -9.28 13.01
N ILE A 65 5.31 -9.24 13.12
CA ILE A 65 4.57 -9.65 14.33
C ILE A 65 4.30 -11.14 14.38
N SER A 66 3.66 -11.69 13.35
CA SER A 66 3.26 -13.10 13.31
C SER A 66 4.37 -14.03 12.86
N GLY A 67 5.45 -13.51 12.24
CA GLY A 67 6.44 -14.34 11.55
C GLY A 67 5.95 -14.93 10.23
N ASP A 68 4.63 -14.92 9.99
CA ASP A 68 3.98 -15.31 8.75
C ASP A 68 3.54 -14.09 7.94
N SER A 69 3.75 -14.15 6.63
CA SER A 69 3.17 -13.23 5.66
C SER A 69 1.74 -13.67 5.32
N VAL A 70 0.79 -12.74 5.21
CA VAL A 70 -0.51 -13.03 4.60
C VAL A 70 -0.26 -13.43 3.15
N ASN A 71 -0.56 -14.68 2.81
CA ASN A 71 -0.35 -15.17 1.46
C ASN A 71 -1.43 -14.58 0.54
N GLU A 72 -1.03 -13.99 -0.59
CA GLU A 72 -1.97 -13.33 -1.51
C GLU A 72 -3.05 -14.28 -2.07
N ARG A 73 -2.83 -15.59 -1.99
CA ARG A 73 -3.76 -16.63 -2.46
C ARG A 73 -4.89 -16.92 -1.48
N ASP A 74 -4.72 -16.60 -0.20
CA ASP A 74 -5.67 -16.94 0.86
C ASP A 74 -6.56 -15.75 1.26
N THR A 75 -6.39 -14.59 0.62
CA THR A 75 -7.10 -13.35 0.97
C THR A 75 -8.61 -13.44 0.75
N GLY A 76 -9.08 -14.26 -0.20
CA GLY A 76 -10.51 -14.49 -0.44
C GLY A 76 -11.22 -15.20 0.73
N ALA A 77 -10.55 -16.15 1.38
CA ALA A 77 -11.12 -16.84 2.54
C ALA A 77 -11.20 -15.92 3.77
N LEU A 78 -10.27 -14.96 3.89
CA LEU A 78 -10.23 -14.00 5.00
C LEU A 78 -11.36 -12.98 4.93
N VAL A 79 -11.67 -12.45 3.74
CA VAL A 79 -12.66 -11.36 3.60
C VAL A 79 -14.11 -11.83 3.55
N GLY A 80 -14.33 -13.12 3.26
CA GLY A 80 -15.66 -13.72 3.24
C GLY A 80 -16.49 -13.43 1.97
N ASN A 81 -17.58 -14.18 1.80
CA ASN A 81 -18.37 -14.18 0.56
C ASN A 81 -19.11 -12.85 0.31
N GLU A 82 -19.64 -12.22 1.36
CA GLU A 82 -20.36 -10.94 1.24
C GLU A 82 -19.46 -9.83 0.68
N PHE A 83 -18.23 -9.75 1.17
CA PHE A 83 -17.24 -8.82 0.65
C PHE A 83 -16.92 -9.12 -0.82
N LEU A 84 -16.68 -10.38 -1.17
CA LEU A 84 -16.38 -10.77 -2.55
C LEU A 84 -17.51 -10.45 -3.52
N MET A 85 -18.77 -10.62 -3.11
CA MET A 85 -19.93 -10.20 -3.90
C MET A 85 -19.90 -8.67 -4.14
N SER A 86 -19.61 -7.87 -3.11
CA SER A 86 -19.49 -6.41 -3.27
C SER A 86 -18.36 -6.03 -4.25
N ILE A 87 -17.25 -6.78 -4.26
CA ILE A 87 -16.16 -6.56 -5.23
C ILE A 87 -16.61 -6.86 -6.65
N MET A 88 -17.40 -7.92 -6.85
CA MET A 88 -17.95 -8.26 -8.16
C MET A 88 -18.91 -7.18 -8.66
N GLU A 89 -19.82 -6.70 -7.80
CA GLU A 89 -20.74 -5.62 -8.14
C GLU A 89 -19.99 -4.33 -8.52
N ILE A 90 -18.95 -3.95 -7.75
CA ILE A 90 -18.14 -2.77 -8.07
C ILE A 90 -17.44 -2.94 -9.42
N ARG A 91 -16.96 -4.14 -9.76
CA ARG A 91 -16.33 -4.42 -11.07
C ARG A 91 -17.31 -4.27 -12.22
N GLU A 92 -18.54 -4.79 -12.07
CA GLU A 92 -19.59 -4.61 -13.06
C GLU A 92 -19.89 -3.12 -13.30
N VAL A 93 -19.99 -2.34 -12.22
CA VAL A 93 -20.19 -0.88 -12.32
C VAL A 93 -19.02 -0.16 -13.01
N ILE A 94 -17.78 -0.64 -12.84
CA ILE A 94 -16.60 -0.11 -13.56
C ILE A 94 -16.67 -0.46 -15.05
N ASP A 95 -17.08 -1.68 -15.37
CA ASP A 95 -17.16 -2.16 -16.76
C ASP A 95 -18.24 -1.42 -17.55
N ASP A 96 -19.40 -1.17 -16.91
CA ASP A 96 -20.56 -0.46 -17.46
C ASP A 96 -20.39 1.07 -17.48
N ALA A 97 -19.41 1.61 -16.75
CA ALA A 97 -19.13 3.03 -16.73
C ALA A 97 -18.83 3.54 -18.15
N SER A 98 -19.62 4.50 -18.60
CA SER A 98 -19.59 5.04 -19.96
C SER A 98 -18.94 6.42 -20.05
N SER A 99 -18.48 6.97 -18.92
CA SER A 99 -17.75 8.24 -18.88
C SER A 99 -16.71 8.31 -17.78
N ASP A 100 -15.70 9.14 -18.01
CA ASP A 100 -14.68 9.49 -17.02
C ASP A 100 -15.25 10.08 -15.73
N GLU A 101 -16.33 10.85 -15.82
CA GLU A 101 -16.99 11.43 -14.65
C GLU A 101 -17.54 10.33 -13.73
N GLN A 102 -18.15 9.28 -14.29
CA GLN A 102 -18.62 8.12 -13.51
C GLN A 102 -17.44 7.40 -12.84
N LEU A 103 -16.35 7.17 -13.59
CA LEU A 103 -15.14 6.54 -13.08
C LEU A 103 -14.47 7.37 -11.97
N LYS A 104 -14.43 8.70 -12.09
CA LYS A 104 -13.92 9.61 -11.05
C LYS A 104 -14.75 9.55 -9.77
N VAL A 105 -16.08 9.41 -9.88
CA VAL A 105 -16.95 9.20 -8.71
C VAL A 105 -16.65 7.86 -8.04
N LEU A 106 -16.57 6.77 -8.79
CA LEU A 106 -16.21 5.43 -8.27
C LEU A 106 -14.84 5.45 -7.60
N ARG A 107 -13.87 6.14 -8.19
CA ARG A 107 -12.53 6.32 -7.62
C ARG A 107 -12.57 7.02 -6.26
N LYS A 108 -13.39 8.07 -6.13
CA LYS A 108 -13.57 8.79 -4.86
C LYS A 108 -14.19 7.88 -3.79
N GLU A 109 -15.18 7.06 -4.17
CA GLU A 109 -15.76 6.08 -3.24
C GLU A 109 -14.76 5.01 -2.84
N ASN A 110 -13.98 4.48 -3.78
CA ASN A 110 -12.92 3.51 -3.51
C ASN A 110 -11.84 4.08 -2.57
N SER A 111 -11.49 5.36 -2.76
CA SER A 111 -10.58 6.08 -1.86
C SER A 111 -11.16 6.17 -0.44
N ALA A 112 -12.46 6.42 -0.30
CA ALA A 112 -13.12 6.43 1.00
C ALA A 112 -13.18 5.03 1.66
N ARG A 113 -13.43 3.97 0.88
CA ARG A 113 -13.37 2.57 1.35
C ARG A 113 -11.96 2.20 1.83
N THR A 114 -10.94 2.58 1.06
CA THR A 114 -9.53 2.42 1.40
C THR A 114 -9.19 3.13 2.71
N GLN A 115 -9.61 4.39 2.87
CA GLN A 115 -9.34 5.15 4.09
C GLN A 115 -10.00 4.52 5.32
N ARG A 116 -11.28 4.14 5.24
CA ARG A 116 -11.96 3.44 6.33
C ARG A 116 -11.24 2.15 6.73
N THR A 117 -10.84 1.36 5.74
CA THR A 117 -10.07 0.12 5.99
C THR A 117 -8.72 0.42 6.66
N CYS A 118 -8.08 1.55 6.33
CA CYS A 118 -6.85 1.98 7.01
C CYS A 118 -7.10 2.39 8.47
N ASP A 119 -8.24 3.04 8.75
CA ASP A 119 -8.62 3.45 10.10
C ASP A 119 -8.94 2.20 10.95
N ASP A 120 -9.71 1.25 10.41
CA ASP A 120 -10.02 -0.03 11.05
C ASP A 120 -8.74 -0.84 11.31
N LEU A 121 -7.82 -0.86 10.35
CA LEU A 121 -6.52 -1.49 10.50
C LEU A 121 -5.68 -0.83 11.61
N ALA A 122 -5.70 0.51 11.72
CA ALA A 122 -5.02 1.21 12.80
C ALA A 122 -5.56 0.78 14.17
N VAL A 123 -6.89 0.71 14.32
CA VAL A 123 -7.56 0.24 15.54
C VAL A 123 -7.20 -1.23 15.83
N ALA A 124 -7.16 -2.10 14.83
CA ALA A 124 -6.78 -3.50 15.00
C ALA A 124 -5.34 -3.63 15.56
N TYR A 125 -4.39 -2.84 15.04
CA TYR A 125 -3.02 -2.82 15.54
C TYR A 125 -2.87 -2.20 16.94
N GLU A 126 -3.72 -1.23 17.30
CA GLU A 126 -3.72 -0.65 18.64
C GLU A 126 -4.26 -1.61 19.70
N ASN A 127 -5.19 -2.48 19.32
CA ASN A 127 -5.80 -3.48 20.21
C ASN A 127 -5.15 -4.88 20.12
N ASP A 128 -4.04 -5.03 19.38
CA ASP A 128 -3.38 -6.31 19.09
C ASP A 128 -4.32 -7.39 18.48
N CYS A 129 -5.38 -6.96 17.79
CA CYS A 129 -6.32 -7.83 17.07
C CYS A 129 -5.74 -8.27 15.72
N LEU A 130 -4.86 -9.28 15.73
CA LEU A 130 -4.14 -9.72 14.52
C LEU A 130 -5.03 -10.31 13.43
N ASP A 131 -6.13 -10.96 13.79
CA ASP A 131 -7.04 -11.54 12.79
C ASP A 131 -7.78 -10.44 12.02
N ASP A 132 -8.26 -9.40 12.73
CA ASP A 132 -8.85 -8.21 12.10
C ASP A 132 -7.81 -7.50 11.22
N ALA A 133 -6.56 -7.38 11.70
CA ALA A 133 -5.48 -6.79 10.90
C ALA A 133 -5.21 -7.57 9.60
N LYS A 134 -5.27 -8.91 9.63
CA LYS A 134 -5.17 -9.76 8.42
C LYS A 134 -6.34 -9.52 7.48
N ILE A 135 -7.57 -9.44 7.99
CA ILE A 135 -8.78 -9.19 7.20
C ILE A 135 -8.68 -7.81 6.52
N CYS A 136 -8.41 -6.74 7.28
CA CYS A 136 -8.27 -5.40 6.72
C CYS A 136 -7.11 -5.31 5.71
N THR A 137 -5.99 -6.01 5.95
CA THR A 137 -4.89 -6.11 4.98
C THR A 137 -5.34 -6.77 3.68
N ALA A 138 -6.08 -7.87 3.76
CA ALA A 138 -6.66 -8.53 2.60
C ALA A 138 -7.64 -7.61 1.85
N GLN A 139 -8.51 -6.88 2.56
CA GLN A 139 -9.43 -5.91 1.96
C GLN A 139 -8.70 -4.79 1.20
N LEU A 140 -7.61 -4.25 1.76
CA LEU A 140 -6.76 -3.25 1.08
C LEU A 140 -6.21 -3.77 -0.25
N GLN A 141 -5.90 -5.06 -0.36
CA GLN A 141 -5.47 -5.67 -1.62
C GLN A 141 -6.55 -5.54 -2.70
N TYR A 142 -7.81 -5.80 -2.34
CA TYR A 142 -8.94 -5.68 -3.26
C TYR A 142 -9.21 -4.22 -3.65
N TRP A 143 -9.19 -3.28 -2.69
CA TRP A 143 -9.37 -1.85 -2.99
C TRP A 143 -8.28 -1.29 -3.90
N ASN A 144 -7.03 -1.74 -3.73
CA ASN A 144 -5.95 -1.38 -4.64
C ASN A 144 -6.18 -1.94 -6.06
N ARG A 145 -6.67 -3.18 -6.18
CA ARG A 145 -7.00 -3.76 -7.49
C ARG A 145 -8.15 -3.03 -8.17
N ILE A 146 -9.16 -2.61 -7.41
CA ILE A 146 -10.25 -1.76 -7.90
C ILE A 146 -9.72 -0.42 -8.38
N GLU A 147 -8.84 0.24 -7.61
CA GLU A 147 -8.21 1.50 -8.02
C GLU A 147 -7.47 1.37 -9.36
N VAL A 148 -6.68 0.31 -9.52
CA VAL A 148 -5.96 0.02 -10.77
C VAL A 148 -6.94 -0.18 -11.93
N SER A 149 -7.98 -1.00 -11.76
CA SER A 149 -8.98 -1.22 -12.81
C SER A 149 -9.72 0.06 -13.22
N ILE A 150 -10.02 0.95 -12.26
CA ILE A 150 -10.62 2.26 -12.56
C ILE A 150 -9.66 3.12 -13.39
N LEU A 151 -8.39 3.20 -12.98
CA LEU A 151 -7.37 4.00 -13.69
C LEU A 151 -7.14 3.48 -15.10
N GLU A 152 -7.05 2.17 -15.29
CA GLU A 152 -6.89 1.52 -16.59
C GLU A 152 -8.05 1.86 -17.54
N LYS A 153 -9.29 1.83 -17.03
CA LYS A 153 -10.49 2.18 -17.81
C LYS A 153 -10.51 3.66 -18.21
N ILE A 154 -10.13 4.58 -17.32
CA ILE A 154 -9.99 6.01 -17.64
C ILE A 154 -8.98 6.18 -18.78
N THR A 155 -7.78 5.59 -18.64
CA THR A 155 -6.73 5.70 -19.67
C THR A 155 -7.05 5.01 -21.00
N SER A 156 -8.01 4.08 -21.02
CA SER A 156 -8.45 3.38 -22.22
C SER A 156 -9.59 4.10 -22.96
N THR A 157 -10.17 5.13 -22.34
CA THR A 157 -11.28 5.92 -22.89
C THR A 157 -10.80 7.23 -23.54
N ASP A 158 -9.55 7.62 -23.28
CA ASP A 158 -8.79 8.69 -23.97
C ASP A 158 -8.28 8.26 -25.36
#